data_AF-A0A449AES5-F1
#
_entry.id   AF-A0A449AES5-F1
#
_cell.length_a   1.000
_cell.length_b   1.000
_cell.length_c   1.000
_cell.angle_alpha   90.00
_cell.angle_beta   90.00
_cell.angle_gamma   90.00
#
_symmetry.space_group_name_H-M   'P 1'
#
loop_
_entity.id
_entity.type
_entity.pdbx_description
1 polymer ?
#
loop_
_entity_poly.entity_id
_entity_poly.type
_entity_poly.pdbx_seq_one_letter_code
_entity_poly.pdbx_strand_id
1 'polypeptide(L)'
;MYKYQELFENKDSILSWSFDVVSVYDAFRKIFLLALDKDVNLFHELTWNNFVRNSNFGVVLNKYVFYLMKYLTDQKYLGDNETIKDSLSKAKNYFATDSSSYEVNSKKEDILEQAKNIFKLAKLDGDAKDIVLLVESFELFQNEDFKTKLQKTSFQLEPFNGCDIPW
;
A
#
# COMPACT_ATOMS: atom_id res chain seq x y z
N MET A 1 1.19 -18.95 3.65
CA MET A 1 2.17 -18.00 4.24
C MET A 1 3.34 -17.93 3.29
N TYR A 2 3.71 -16.72 2.84
CA TYR A 2 4.70 -16.48 1.80
C TYR A 2 5.81 -15.57 2.32
N LYS A 3 7.08 -15.90 2.08
CA LYS A 3 8.18 -14.97 2.38
C LYS A 3 8.24 -13.89 1.31
N TYR A 4 8.75 -12.71 1.66
CA TYR A 4 8.96 -11.63 0.69
C TYR A 4 9.78 -12.11 -0.53
N GLN A 5 10.86 -12.85 -0.31
CA GLN A 5 11.72 -13.36 -1.37
C GLN A 5 10.95 -14.22 -2.39
N GLU A 6 9.98 -15.02 -1.92
CA GLU A 6 9.18 -15.88 -2.80
C GLU A 6 8.24 -15.07 -3.68
N LEU A 7 7.73 -13.93 -3.18
CA LEU A 7 6.95 -12.98 -3.97
C LEU A 7 7.83 -12.27 -4.99
N PHE A 8 8.99 -11.77 -4.57
CA PHE A 8 9.94 -11.06 -5.43
C PHE A 8 10.44 -11.92 -6.58
N GLU A 9 10.77 -13.19 -6.30
CA GLU A 9 11.19 -14.17 -7.31
C GLU A 9 10.04 -14.71 -8.16
N ASN A 10 8.80 -14.31 -7.84
CA ASN A 10 7.58 -14.87 -8.42
C ASN A 10 7.59 -16.41 -8.42
N LYS A 11 8.06 -17.00 -7.32
CA LYS A 11 8.15 -18.44 -7.16
C LYS A 11 6.78 -19.07 -7.39
N ASP A 12 6.73 -20.22 -8.05
CA ASP A 12 5.47 -20.92 -8.38
C ASP A 12 4.42 -20.05 -9.11
N SER A 13 4.84 -18.96 -9.76
CA SER A 13 3.95 -17.96 -10.39
C SER A 13 2.94 -17.33 -9.42
N ILE A 14 3.30 -17.19 -8.14
CA ILE A 14 2.44 -16.62 -7.08
C ILE A 14 1.86 -15.25 -7.47
N LEU A 15 2.60 -14.40 -8.18
CA LEU A 15 2.13 -13.07 -8.60
C LEU A 15 1.04 -13.11 -9.69
N SER A 16 0.73 -14.29 -10.23
CA SER A 16 -0.40 -14.48 -11.15
C SER A 16 -1.70 -14.82 -10.43
N TRP A 17 -1.67 -15.06 -9.12
CA TRP A 17 -2.85 -15.44 -8.34
C TRP A 17 -3.59 -14.20 -7.84
N SER A 18 -4.91 -14.33 -7.68
CA SER A 18 -5.74 -13.34 -7.00
C SER A 18 -5.75 -13.61 -5.51
N PHE A 19 -5.41 -12.60 -4.73
CA PHE A 19 -5.42 -12.66 -3.28
C PHE A 19 -6.59 -11.87 -2.70
N ASP A 20 -6.97 -12.22 -1.48
CA ASP A 20 -7.86 -11.41 -0.68
C ASP A 20 -7.22 -10.03 -0.43
N VAL A 21 -8.00 -8.99 -0.66
CA VAL A 21 -7.54 -7.60 -0.58
C VAL A 21 -7.16 -7.19 0.86
N VAL A 22 -7.81 -7.75 1.89
CA VAL A 22 -7.47 -7.49 3.30
C VAL A 22 -6.09 -8.08 3.60
N SER A 23 -5.79 -9.25 3.05
CA SER A 23 -4.47 -9.89 3.21
C SER A 23 -3.33 -9.08 2.57
N VAL A 24 -3.57 -8.42 1.43
CA VAL A 24 -2.61 -7.50 0.78
C VAL A 24 -2.48 -6.19 1.58
N TYR A 25 -3.58 -5.63 2.05
CA TYR A 25 -3.58 -4.48 2.96
C TYR A 25 -2.76 -4.75 4.23
N ASP A 26 -2.91 -5.93 4.83
CA ASP A 26 -2.14 -6.31 6.01
C ASP A 26 -0.65 -6.49 5.71
N ALA A 27 -0.29 -6.98 4.52
CA ALA A 27 1.10 -7.03 4.07
C ALA A 27 1.71 -5.62 3.97
N PHE A 28 0.96 -4.68 3.39
CA PHE A 28 1.34 -3.27 3.32
C PHE A 28 1.58 -2.68 4.72
N ARG A 29 0.65 -2.84 5.66
CA ARG A 29 0.82 -2.37 7.05
C ARG A 29 2.05 -2.96 7.71
N LYS A 30 2.29 -4.26 7.49
CA LYS A 30 3.45 -4.97 8.06
C LYS A 30 4.76 -4.43 7.51
N ILE A 31 4.82 -4.07 6.23
CA ILE A 31 5.97 -3.40 5.61
C ILE A 31 6.23 -2.06 6.30
N PHE A 32 5.21 -1.22 6.47
CA PHE A 32 5.37 0.07 7.16
C PHE A 32 5.75 -0.08 8.63
N LEU A 33 5.22 -1.09 9.33
CA LEU A 33 5.59 -1.38 10.72
C LEU A 33 7.08 -1.72 10.87
N LEU A 34 7.71 -2.28 9.83
CA LEU A 34 9.14 -2.57 9.81
C LEU A 34 10.00 -1.37 9.39
N ALA A 35 9.44 -0.47 8.58
CA ALA A 35 10.15 0.65 7.98
C ALA A 35 10.09 1.94 8.80
N LEU A 36 9.01 2.16 9.56
CA LEU A 36 8.76 3.42 10.25
C LEU A 36 9.06 3.34 11.74
N ASP A 37 9.65 4.42 12.26
CA ASP A 37 9.72 4.67 13.70
C ASP A 37 8.39 5.23 14.22
N LYS A 38 8.13 5.02 15.51
CA LYS A 38 6.83 5.35 16.15
C LYS A 38 6.53 6.85 16.21
N ASP A 39 7.55 7.69 16.10
CA ASP A 39 7.47 9.15 16.12
C ASP A 39 7.18 9.77 14.75
N VAL A 40 7.22 8.96 13.67
CA VAL A 40 6.83 9.41 12.33
C VAL A 40 5.37 9.84 12.33
N ASN A 41 5.12 11.09 11.91
CA ASN A 41 3.79 11.59 11.62
C ASN A 41 3.20 10.73 10.49
N LEU A 42 2.10 10.02 10.74
CA LEU A 42 1.49 8.92 9.94
C LEU A 42 1.80 7.48 10.37
N PHE A 43 2.59 7.25 11.42
CA PHE A 43 2.89 5.88 11.89
C PHE A 43 1.61 5.08 12.18
N HIS A 44 0.65 5.62 12.93
CA HIS A 44 -0.57 4.90 13.28
C HIS A 44 -1.45 4.63 12.06
N GLU A 45 -1.58 5.61 11.18
CA GLU A 45 -2.37 5.57 9.95
C GLU A 45 -1.87 4.48 8.99
N LEU A 46 -0.55 4.24 8.95
CA LEU A 46 0.08 3.28 8.06
C LEU A 46 0.33 1.90 8.68
N THR A 47 0.28 1.77 10.01
CA THR A 47 0.66 0.51 10.68
C THR A 47 -0.45 -0.15 11.48
N TRP A 48 -1.47 0.59 11.95
CA TRP A 48 -2.53 0.01 12.77
C TRP A 48 -3.60 -0.68 11.93
N ASN A 49 -4.09 -1.82 12.42
CA ASN A 49 -5.21 -2.50 11.77
C ASN A 49 -6.50 -1.84 12.21
N ASN A 50 -7.21 -1.22 11.27
CA ASN A 50 -8.54 -0.66 11.52
C ASN A 50 -9.65 -1.50 10.88
N PHE A 51 -9.32 -2.65 10.29
CA PHE A 51 -10.30 -3.59 9.77
C PHE A 51 -11.03 -4.29 10.90
N VAL A 52 -12.36 -4.27 10.82
CA VAL A 52 -13.25 -4.95 11.78
C VAL A 52 -14.13 -5.97 11.06
N ARG A 53 -14.63 -5.65 9.87
CA ARG A 53 -15.53 -6.49 9.08
C ARG A 53 -15.55 -6.09 7.61
N ASN A 54 -15.88 -7.02 6.71
CA ASN A 54 -15.89 -6.74 5.26
C ASN A 54 -16.76 -5.54 4.85
N SER A 55 -17.89 -5.32 5.55
CA SER A 55 -18.82 -4.23 5.22
C SER A 55 -18.32 -2.81 5.46
N ASN A 56 -17.17 -2.63 6.12
CA ASN A 56 -16.55 -1.30 6.26
C ASN A 56 -15.14 -1.23 5.66
N PHE A 57 -14.68 -2.30 5.01
CA PHE A 57 -13.30 -2.37 4.55
C PHE A 57 -12.99 -1.33 3.48
N GLY A 58 -13.91 -1.03 2.55
CA GLY A 58 -13.72 0.03 1.57
C GLY A 58 -13.43 1.40 2.21
N VAL A 59 -14.13 1.74 3.29
CA VAL A 59 -13.90 3.01 4.03
C VAL A 59 -12.54 2.99 4.74
N VAL A 60 -12.20 1.88 5.38
CA VAL A 60 -10.90 1.69 6.05
C VAL A 60 -9.76 1.80 5.04
N LEU A 61 -9.91 1.14 3.89
CA LEU A 61 -8.90 1.10 2.85
C LEU A 61 -8.71 2.45 2.18
N ASN A 62 -9.79 3.17 1.87
CA ASN A 62 -9.70 4.52 1.32
C ASN A 62 -8.93 5.45 2.25
N LYS A 63 -9.24 5.43 3.56
CA LYS A 63 -8.51 6.22 4.55
C LYS A 63 -7.03 5.83 4.60
N TYR A 64 -6.72 4.52 4.59
CA TYR A 64 -5.35 4.03 4.55
C TYR A 64 -4.60 4.49 3.29
N VAL A 65 -5.21 4.29 2.11
CA VAL A 65 -4.64 4.65 0.81
C VAL A 65 -4.39 6.15 0.69
N PHE A 66 -5.27 6.99 1.24
CA PHE A 66 -5.05 8.43 1.31
C PHE A 66 -3.76 8.76 2.07
N TYR A 67 -3.56 8.18 3.26
CA TYR A 67 -2.34 8.42 4.04
C TYR A 67 -1.10 7.75 3.44
N LEU A 68 -1.26 6.59 2.79
CA LEU A 68 -0.22 5.95 2.00
C LEU A 68 0.29 6.89 0.91
N MET A 69 -0.61 7.49 0.14
CA MET A 69 -0.25 8.47 -0.88
C MET A 69 0.42 9.69 -0.25
N LYS A 70 -0.14 10.23 0.85
CA LYS A 70 0.45 11.37 1.56
C LYS A 70 1.90 11.12 1.95
N TYR A 71 2.19 9.90 2.41
CA TYR A 71 3.53 9.51 2.77
C TYR A 71 4.43 9.32 1.53
N LEU A 72 3.97 8.55 0.53
CA LEU A 72 4.76 8.20 -0.64
C LEU A 72 5.07 9.38 -1.56
N THR A 73 4.25 10.44 -1.60
CA THR A 73 4.51 11.63 -2.42
C THR A 73 5.73 12.44 -1.97
N ASP A 74 6.18 12.21 -0.74
CA ASP A 74 7.41 12.81 -0.19
C ASP A 74 8.63 11.89 -0.33
N GLN A 75 8.42 10.67 -0.81
CA GLN A 75 9.47 9.67 -1.01
C GLN A 75 9.94 9.69 -2.47
N LYS A 76 11.23 9.40 -2.67
CA LYS A 76 11.77 9.29 -4.01
C LYS A 76 11.33 7.97 -4.65
N TYR A 77 10.60 8.09 -5.75
CA TYR A 77 10.26 6.97 -6.63
C TYR A 77 11.47 6.62 -7.52
N LEU A 78 11.83 5.34 -7.55
CA LEU A 78 12.98 4.80 -8.26
C LEU A 78 12.60 4.11 -9.58
N GLY A 79 11.32 3.85 -9.81
CA GLY A 79 10.84 3.23 -11.04
C GLY A 79 10.81 4.18 -12.24
N ASP A 80 10.58 3.60 -13.42
CA ASP A 80 10.54 4.29 -14.72
C ASP A 80 9.12 4.47 -15.26
N ASN A 81 8.10 3.95 -14.58
CA ASN A 81 6.71 4.04 -15.03
C ASN A 81 6.19 5.50 -14.95
N GLU A 82 6.01 6.12 -16.12
CA GLU A 82 5.55 7.51 -16.23
C GLU A 82 4.14 7.72 -15.64
N THR A 83 3.23 6.76 -15.77
CA THR A 83 1.89 6.85 -15.16
C THR A 83 1.98 6.98 -13.64
N ILE A 84 2.88 6.21 -13.00
CA ILE A 84 3.08 6.27 -11.55
C ILE A 84 3.69 7.62 -11.15
N LYS A 85 4.71 8.08 -11.88
CA LYS A 85 5.33 9.39 -11.63
C LYS A 85 4.31 10.53 -11.73
N ASP A 86 3.49 10.53 -12.77
CA ASP A 86 2.44 11.52 -12.97
C ASP A 86 1.40 11.49 -11.86
N SER A 87 0.96 10.30 -11.44
CA SER A 87 -0.01 10.15 -10.34
C SER A 87 0.56 10.59 -9.00
N LEU A 88 1.83 10.28 -8.70
CA LEU A 88 2.51 10.81 -7.51
C LEU A 88 2.63 12.33 -7.55
N SER A 89 3.01 12.90 -8.70
CA SER A 89 3.11 14.35 -8.89
C SER A 89 1.77 15.07 -8.70
N LYS A 90 0.69 14.54 -9.29
CA LYS A 90 -0.67 15.08 -9.12
C LYS A 90 -1.13 14.99 -7.67
N ALA A 91 -0.95 13.84 -7.01
CA ALA A 91 -1.30 13.67 -5.60
C ALA A 91 -0.53 14.65 -4.71
N LYS A 92 0.77 14.86 -4.97
CA LYS A 92 1.59 15.84 -4.26
C LYS A 92 1.02 17.26 -4.39
N ASN A 93 0.62 17.66 -5.59
CA ASN A 93 -0.01 18.96 -5.82
C ASN A 93 -1.35 19.10 -5.08
N TYR A 94 -2.15 18.03 -4.99
CA TYR A 94 -3.37 18.04 -4.20
C TYR A 94 -3.11 18.22 -2.71
N PHE A 95 -2.12 17.51 -2.15
CA PHE A 95 -1.72 17.71 -0.75
C PHE A 95 -1.11 19.10 -0.47
N ALA A 96 -0.46 19.71 -1.47
CA ALA A 96 0.01 21.08 -1.37
C ALA A 96 -1.15 22.10 -1.34
N THR A 97 -2.26 21.80 -2.02
CA THR A 97 -3.46 22.65 -1.99
C THR A 97 -4.31 22.46 -0.73
N ASP A 98 -4.34 21.24 -0.20
CA ASP A 98 -5.09 20.87 0.99
C ASP A 98 -4.35 19.79 1.76
N SER A 99 -3.77 20.16 2.90
CA SER A 99 -2.95 19.29 3.74
C SER A 99 -3.72 18.66 4.91
N SER A 100 -5.04 18.87 4.97
CA SER A 100 -5.90 18.40 6.06
C SER A 100 -5.96 16.87 6.17
N SER A 101 -6.62 16.38 7.22
CA SER A 101 -6.90 14.95 7.38
C SER A 101 -7.93 14.46 6.35
N TYR A 102 -7.98 13.14 6.16
CA TYR A 102 -8.87 12.45 5.22
C TYR A 102 -10.33 12.88 5.34
N GLU A 103 -10.81 13.10 6.56
CA GLU A 103 -12.22 13.36 6.86
C GLU A 103 -12.72 14.66 6.22
N VAL A 104 -11.86 15.68 6.16
CA VAL A 104 -12.23 17.04 5.73
C VAL A 104 -11.50 17.49 4.46
N ASN A 105 -10.59 16.67 3.92
CA ASN A 105 -9.81 17.02 2.74
C ASN A 105 -10.69 17.10 1.49
N SER A 106 -10.67 18.26 0.83
CA SER A 106 -11.46 18.56 -0.35
C SER A 106 -10.99 17.84 -1.61
N LYS A 107 -9.75 17.32 -1.62
CA LYS A 107 -9.11 16.60 -2.73
C LYS A 107 -9.02 15.10 -2.52
N LYS A 108 -9.61 14.56 -1.44
CA LYS A 108 -9.47 13.14 -1.09
C LYS A 108 -9.85 12.20 -2.23
N GLU A 109 -10.95 12.45 -2.95
CA GLU A 109 -11.37 11.59 -4.05
C GLU A 109 -10.39 11.64 -5.23
N ASP A 110 -9.86 12.82 -5.55
CA ASP A 110 -8.85 12.99 -6.60
C ASP A 110 -7.54 12.26 -6.25
N ILE A 111 -7.17 12.27 -4.96
CA ILE A 111 -6.00 11.55 -4.42
C ILE A 111 -6.21 10.04 -4.50
N LEU A 112 -7.38 9.54 -4.10
CA LEU A 112 -7.74 8.13 -4.22
C LEU A 112 -7.71 7.66 -5.67
N GLU A 113 -8.15 8.51 -6.60
CA GLU A 113 -8.07 8.21 -8.03
C GLU A 113 -6.62 8.11 -8.52
N GLN A 114 -5.71 8.95 -8.03
CA GLN A 114 -4.29 8.79 -8.34
C GLN A 114 -3.72 7.49 -7.77
N ALA A 115 -4.15 7.09 -6.57
CA ALA A 115 -3.70 5.84 -5.98
C ALA A 115 -4.09 4.61 -6.81
N LYS A 116 -5.30 4.61 -7.40
CA LYS A 116 -5.80 3.54 -8.29
C LYS A 116 -4.96 3.35 -9.56
N ASN A 117 -4.23 4.37 -9.99
CA ASN A 117 -3.32 4.27 -11.13
C ASN A 117 -1.98 3.61 -10.76
N ILE A 118 -1.69 3.49 -9.46
CA ILE A 118 -0.43 2.95 -8.95
C ILE A 118 -0.66 1.53 -8.42
N PHE A 119 -1.61 1.39 -7.50
CA PHE A 119 -1.87 0.15 -6.77
C PHE A 119 -3.27 -0.38 -7.11
N LYS A 120 -3.35 -1.68 -7.41
CA LYS A 120 -4.64 -2.38 -7.52
C LYS A 120 -5.37 -2.48 -6.19
N LEU A 121 -4.66 -2.47 -5.07
CA LEU A 121 -5.20 -2.39 -3.73
C LEU A 121 -6.21 -1.23 -3.61
N ALA A 122 -5.90 -0.06 -4.18
CA ALA A 122 -6.80 1.10 -4.16
C ALA A 122 -8.10 0.91 -4.97
N LYS A 123 -8.17 -0.14 -5.80
CA LYS A 123 -9.37 -0.58 -6.54
C LYS A 123 -10.11 -1.72 -5.83
N LEU A 124 -9.76 -2.02 -4.58
CA LEU A 124 -10.23 -3.20 -3.82
C LEU A 124 -9.83 -4.54 -4.46
N ASP A 125 -8.75 -4.54 -5.25
CA ASP A 125 -8.23 -5.74 -5.92
C ASP A 125 -6.92 -6.19 -5.25
N GLY A 126 -6.91 -7.40 -4.70
CA GLY A 126 -5.76 -7.97 -3.99
C GLY A 126 -4.75 -8.59 -4.93
N ASP A 127 -3.73 -7.82 -5.32
CA ASP A 127 -2.62 -8.28 -6.16
C ASP A 127 -1.30 -8.23 -5.38
N ALA A 128 -0.64 -9.38 -5.24
CA ALA A 128 0.67 -9.46 -4.56
C ALA A 128 1.76 -8.65 -5.27
N LYS A 129 1.58 -8.30 -6.56
CA LYS A 129 2.49 -7.39 -7.28
C LYS A 129 2.56 -6.01 -6.65
N ASP A 130 1.49 -5.55 -6.00
CA ASP A 130 1.48 -4.25 -5.32
C ASP A 130 2.50 -4.23 -4.16
N ILE A 131 2.72 -5.37 -3.50
CA ILE A 131 3.71 -5.52 -2.42
C ILE A 131 5.12 -5.34 -2.98
N VAL A 132 5.42 -6.01 -4.09
CA VAL A 132 6.72 -5.90 -4.78
C VAL A 132 6.91 -4.48 -5.32
N LEU A 133 5.89 -3.91 -5.94
CA LEU A 133 5.90 -2.54 -6.46
C LEU A 133 6.24 -1.53 -5.34
N LEU A 134 5.57 -1.63 -4.19
CA LEU A 134 5.80 -0.77 -3.03
C LEU A 134 7.26 -0.86 -2.56
N VAL A 135 7.77 -2.07 -2.34
CA VAL A 135 9.10 -2.25 -1.76
C VAL A 135 10.20 -1.87 -2.75
N GLU A 136 10.11 -2.29 -4.00
CA GLU A 136 11.21 -2.14 -4.96
C GLU A 136 11.25 -0.75 -5.60
N SER A 137 10.13 -0.04 -5.65
CA SER A 137 10.05 1.22 -6.42
C SER A 137 10.23 2.49 -5.60
N PHE A 138 10.43 2.40 -4.29
CA PHE A 138 10.59 3.57 -3.42
C PHE A 138 11.89 3.50 -2.62
N GLU A 139 12.63 4.61 -2.58
CA GLU A 139 13.96 4.71 -1.96
C GLU A 139 13.95 4.35 -0.46
N LEU A 140 12.85 4.65 0.23
CA LEU A 140 12.71 4.42 1.67
C LEU A 140 12.87 2.95 2.09
N PHE A 141 12.59 2.02 1.18
CA PHE A 141 12.66 0.58 1.42
C PHE A 141 13.96 -0.04 0.90
N GLN A 142 14.90 0.78 0.41
CA GLN A 142 16.16 0.29 -0.13
C GLN A 142 17.26 0.10 0.90
N ASN A 143 17.06 0.58 2.13
CA ASN A 143 18.03 0.42 3.21
C ASN A 143 18.25 -1.07 3.56
N GLU A 144 19.51 -1.48 3.67
CA GLU A 144 19.92 -2.88 3.92
C GLU A 144 19.38 -3.46 5.23
N ASP A 145 19.29 -2.67 6.30
CA ASP A 145 18.74 -3.14 7.58
C ASP A 145 17.25 -3.45 7.43
N PHE A 146 16.51 -2.61 6.71
CA PHE A 146 15.11 -2.86 6.38
C PHE A 146 14.97 -4.10 5.50
N LYS A 147 15.77 -4.24 4.42
CA LYS A 147 15.72 -5.41 3.53
C LYS A 147 15.99 -6.71 4.29
N THR A 148 16.95 -6.69 5.22
CA THR A 148 17.26 -7.84 6.08
C THR A 148 16.08 -8.22 6.98
N LYS A 149 15.36 -7.25 7.56
CA LYS A 149 14.14 -7.49 8.35
C LYS A 149 13.01 -8.03 7.46
N LEU A 150 12.85 -7.47 6.26
CA LEU A 150 11.81 -7.85 5.32
C LEU A 150 11.99 -9.29 4.79
N GLN A 151 13.22 -9.71 4.50
CA GLN A 151 13.52 -11.08 4.07
C GLN A 151 13.13 -12.16 5.09
N LYS A 152 13.18 -11.81 6.38
CA LYS A 152 12.76 -12.68 7.49
C LYS A 152 11.25 -12.64 7.72
N THR A 153 10.55 -11.74 7.05
CA THR A 153 9.13 -11.52 7.22
C THR A 153 8.32 -12.40 6.28
N SER A 154 7.30 -13.02 6.84
CA SER A 154 6.29 -13.76 6.08
C SER A 154 4.97 -13.00 6.05
N PHE A 155 4.29 -13.06 4.91
CA PHE A 155 2.96 -12.53 4.69
C PHE A 155 1.94 -13.67 4.70
N GLN A 156 0.80 -13.42 5.36
CA GLN A 156 -0.35 -14.32 5.32
C GLN A 156 -1.25 -13.86 4.19
N LEU A 157 -0.84 -14.11 2.93
CA LEU A 157 -1.69 -13.86 1.78
C LEU A 157 -2.69 -14.99 1.64
N GLU A 158 -3.96 -14.64 1.61
CA GLU A 158 -5.08 -15.58 1.49
C GLU A 158 -5.61 -15.56 0.06
N PRO A 159 -5.91 -16.71 -0.56
CA PRO A 159 -6.48 -16.71 -1.90
C PRO A 159 -7.84 -16.01 -1.89
N PHE A 160 -8.14 -15.30 -2.98
CA PHE A 160 -9.44 -14.66 -3.11
C PHE A 160 -10.56 -15.70 -3.12
N ASN A 161 -11.43 -15.65 -2.12
CA ASN A 161 -12.65 -16.45 -2.06
C ASN A 161 -13.82 -15.53 -2.43
N GLY A 162 -14.47 -15.78 -3.57
CA GLY A 162 -15.53 -14.92 -4.13
C GLY A 162 -16.80 -14.72 -3.25
N CYS A 163 -16.81 -15.21 -2.02
CA CYS A 163 -17.82 -14.93 -1.00
C CYS A 163 -17.47 -13.71 -0.10
N ASP A 164 -16.22 -13.25 -0.10
CA ASP A 164 -15.72 -12.15 0.74
C ASP A 164 -15.48 -10.87 -0.07
N ILE A 165 -16.41 -10.51 -0.95
CA ILE A 165 -16.34 -9.24 -1.67
C ILE A 165 -16.63 -8.11 -0.67
N PRO A 166 -15.69 -7.19 -0.41
CA PRO A 166 -16.00 -6.00 0.36
C PRO A 166 -16.92 -5.10 -0.46
N TRP A 167 -18.19 -5.00 -0.04
CA TRP A 167 -19.20 -4.08 -0.55
C TRP A 167 -19.06 -2.68 0.04
#